data_AF-M3A0T9-F1
#
_entry.id   AF-M3A0T9-F1
#
_cell.length_a   1.000
_cell.length_b   1.000
_cell.length_c   1.000
_cell.angle_alpha   90.00
_cell.angle_beta   90.00
_cell.angle_gamma   90.00
#
_symmetry.space_group_name_H-M   'P 1'
#
loop_
_entity.id
_entity.type
_entity.pdbx_description
1 polymer ?
#
loop_
_entity_poly.entity_id
_entity_poly.type
_entity_poly.pdbx_seq_one_letter_code
_entity_poly.pdbx_strand_id
1 'polypeptide(L)' 'GCWASSGYTTAGCAALEQQLRVCMDARKPGQQAKSPINHHLSRFYPKIIGPHKRK' A
#
# COMPACT_ATOMS: atom_id res chain seq x y z
N GLY A 1 -8.47 8.19 -17.11
CA GLY A 1 -9.53 8.10 -16.08
C GLY A 1 -10.86 8.10 -16.78
N CYS A 2 -11.71 7.10 -16.55
CA CYS A 2 -12.87 6.81 -17.41
C CYS A 2 -13.78 8.04 -17.63
N TRP A 3 -14.17 8.74 -16.56
CA TRP A 3 -14.96 9.98 -16.68
C TRP A 3 -14.19 11.19 -17.21
N ALA A 4 -12.85 11.19 -17.11
CA ALA A 4 -12.01 12.26 -17.63
C ALA A 4 -11.80 12.18 -19.15
N SER A 5 -11.77 10.97 -19.71
CA SER A 5 -11.56 10.75 -21.15
C SER A 5 -12.85 10.54 -21.94
N SER A 6 -13.88 9.99 -21.30
CA SER A 6 -15.05 9.45 -22.00
C SER A 6 -16.36 10.14 -21.63
N GLY A 7 -16.32 11.16 -20.77
CA GLY A 7 -17.52 11.83 -20.26
C GLY A 7 -18.23 11.05 -19.15
N TYR A 8 -19.10 11.73 -18.42
CA TYR A 8 -19.88 11.13 -17.33
C TYR A 8 -20.84 10.08 -17.89
N THR A 9 -21.01 8.95 -17.18
CA THR A 9 -22.05 7.94 -17.43
C THR A 9 -22.06 7.29 -18.84
N THR A 10 -20.90 7.17 -19.50
CA THR A 10 -20.82 6.43 -20.76
C THR A 10 -20.78 4.91 -20.53
N ALA A 11 -21.43 4.14 -21.41
CA ALA A 11 -21.53 2.68 -21.30
C ALA A 11 -20.17 1.96 -21.17
N GLY A 12 -19.09 2.58 -21.70
CA GLY A 12 -17.73 2.06 -21.57
C GLY A 12 -17.17 2.07 -20.14
N CYS A 13 -17.76 2.83 -19.21
CA CYS A 13 -17.36 2.88 -17.81
C CYS A 13 -18.15 1.94 -16.89
N ALA A 14 -19.21 1.27 -17.40
CA ALA A 14 -20.11 0.46 -16.58
C ALA A 14 -19.39 -0.68 -15.84
N ALA A 15 -18.44 -1.35 -16.50
CA ALA A 15 -17.65 -2.42 -15.87
C ALA A 15 -16.76 -1.89 -14.74
N LEU A 16 -16.19 -0.69 -14.91
CA LEU A 16 -15.33 -0.04 -13.92
C LEU A 16 -16.15 0.48 -12.73
N GLU A 17 -17.34 1.03 -12.98
CA GLU A 17 -18.29 1.44 -11.93
C GLU A 17 -18.79 0.25 -11.11
N GLN A 18 -19.03 -0.90 -11.75
CA GLN A 18 -19.40 -2.13 -11.05
C GLN A 18 -18.27 -2.64 -10.15
N GLN A 19 -17.01 -2.64 -10.64
CA GLN A 19 -15.85 -3.00 -9.83
C GLN A 19 -15.63 -2.04 -8.65
N LEU A 20 -15.84 -0.74 -8.87
CA LEU A 20 -15.75 0.27 -7.81
C LEU A 20 -16.81 0.03 -6.73
N ARG A 21 -18.05 -0.28 -7.12
CA ARG A 21 -19.14 -0.61 -6.18
C ARG A 21 -18.77 -1.83 -5.32
N VAL A 22 -18.28 -2.90 -5.94
CA VAL A 22 -17.79 -4.09 -5.20
C VAL A 22 -16.69 -3.73 -4.19
N CYS A 23 -15.76 -2.84 -4.58
CA CYS A 23 -14.68 -2.39 -3.69
C CYS A 23 -15.19 -1.56 -2.51
N MET A 24 -16.16 -0.66 -2.75
CA MET A 24 -16.72 0.22 -1.72
C MET A 24 -17.70 -0.49 -0.78
N ASP A 25 -18.41 -1.50 -1.29
CA ASP A 25 -19.31 -2.35 -0.48
C ASP A 25 -18.51 -3.33 0.39
N ALA A 26 -17.27 -3.66 0.00
CA ALA A 26 -16.41 -4.53 0.79
C ALA A 26 -15.98 -3.86 2.10
N ARG A 27 -16.03 -4.63 3.20
CA ARG A 27 -15.56 -4.13 4.50
C ARG A 27 -14.06 -3.85 4.44
N LYS A 28 -13.67 -2.66 4.94
CA LYS A 28 -12.25 -2.27 5.01
C LYS A 28 -11.44 -3.33 5.76
N PRO A 29 -10.33 -3.84 5.17
CA PRO A 29 -9.48 -4.80 5.86
C PRO A 29 -8.90 -4.16 7.12
N GLY A 30 -8.70 -4.99 8.15
CA GLY A 30 -8.03 -4.56 9.37
C GLY A 30 -6.64 -4.03 9.09
N GLN A 31 -6.13 -3.16 9.97
CA GLN A 31 -4.75 -2.70 9.88
C GLN A 31 -3.81 -3.91 10.01
N GLN A 32 -2.86 -4.03 9.08
CA GLN A 32 -1.84 -5.07 9.15
C GLN A 32 -0.91 -4.81 10.35
N ALA A 33 -0.42 -5.89 10.96
CA ALA A 33 0.60 -5.80 11.99
C ALA A 33 1.86 -5.12 11.41
N LYS A 34 2.42 -4.18 12.17
CA LYS A 34 3.67 -3.51 11.77
C LYS A 34 4.78 -4.55 11.71
N SER A 35 5.60 -4.48 10.67
CA SER A 35 6.75 -5.39 10.52
C SER A 35 7.80 -5.13 11.61
N PRO A 36 8.35 -6.18 12.29
CA PRO A 36 9.36 -6.03 13.32
C PRO A 36 10.79 -5.83 12.77
N ILE A 37 10.95 -5.56 11.46
CA ILE A 37 12.25 -5.41 10.79
C ILE A 37 13.18 -4.46 11.56
N ASN A 38 12.70 -3.30 11.99
CA ASN A 38 13.53 -2.32 12.71
C ASN A 38 14.07 -2.88 14.04
N HIS A 39 13.30 -3.70 14.76
CA HIS A 39 13.77 -4.34 15.99
C HIS A 39 14.96 -5.26 15.73
N HIS A 40 14.88 -6.07 14.68
CA HIS A 40 15.97 -6.98 14.31
C HIS A 40 17.17 -6.23 13.76
N LEU A 41 16.96 -5.26 12.87
CA LEU A 41 18.05 -4.46 12.29
C LEU A 41 18.86 -3.75 13.36
N SER A 42 18.22 -3.10 14.35
CA SER A 42 18.94 -2.45 15.46
C SER A 42 19.76 -3.42 16.30
N ARG A 43 19.28 -4.66 16.49
CA ARG A 43 19.99 -5.69 17.25
C ARG A 43 21.20 -6.25 16.50
N PHE A 44 21.09 -6.39 15.18
CA PHE A 44 22.16 -6.91 14.34
C PHE A 44 23.12 -5.83 13.84
N TYR A 45 22.72 -4.56 13.86
CA TYR A 45 23.54 -3.42 13.47
C TYR A 45 24.97 -3.48 14.03
N PRO A 46 25.23 -3.62 15.35
CA PRO A 46 26.59 -3.66 15.87
C PRO A 46 27.43 -4.86 15.42
N LYS A 47 26.81 -5.91 14.87
CA LYS A 47 27.48 -7.12 14.38
C LYS A 47 27.70 -7.11 12.86
N ILE A 48 26.94 -6.28 12.14
CA ILE A 48 27.02 -6.16 10.69
C ILE A 48 27.86 -4.94 10.29
N ILE A 49 27.88 -3.88 11.09
CA ILE A 49 28.72 -2.74 10.76
C ILE A 49 30.20 -3.12 10.92
N GLY A 50 31.00 -2.76 9.92
CA GLY A 50 32.46 -2.76 10.03
C GLY A 50 32.95 -1.71 11.03
N PRO A 51 34.27 -1.64 11.31
CA PRO A 51 34.83 -0.72 12.31
C PRO A 51 34.40 0.71 12.02
N HIS A 52 33.49 1.22 12.87
CA HIS A 52 32.97 2.57 12.74
C HIS A 52 33.95 3.52 13.46
N LYS A 53 34.49 4.53 12.77
CA LYS A 53 35.17 5.63 13.48
C LYS A 53 34.13 6.32 14.38
N ARG A 54 34.32 6.23 15.69
CA ARG A 54 33.67 7.15 16.64
C ARG A 54 34.21 8.55 16.32
N LYS A 55 33.32 9.50 16.04
CA LYS A 55 33.67 10.93 16.03
C LYS A 55 34.07 11.38 17.43
#